data_AF-A0A351LGU6-F1
#
_entry.id   AF-A0A351LGU6-F1
#
_cell.length_a   1.000
_cell.length_b   1.000
_cell.length_c   1.000
_cell.angle_alpha   90.00
_cell.angle_beta   90.00
_cell.angle_gamma   90.00
#
_symmetry.space_group_name_H-M   'P 1'
#
loop_
_entity.id
_entity.type
_entity.pdbx_description
1 polymer ?
#
loop_
_entity_poly.entity_id
_entity_poly.type
_entity_poly.pdbx_seq_one_letter_code
_entity_poly.pdbx_strand_id
1 'polypeptide(L)'
;MPLLNVNPSAFLFNQIASGRIENRSNTEISRRPERLLGLQVPEGRSLLLLGREILIDGGGLNAANGRIELARVAGEGTVGLTVNGNNLSLSMPDSVARGNIAIANNARVNVSGKGGGFIQFQGSRVSLTKTSEITADTLGEEDGQGISIRASQLIVRDGSQISTTARENSQENSGVITINADLV
;
A
#
# COMPACT_ATOMS: atom_id res chain seq x y z
N MET A 1 -33.61 -0.74 -14.13
CA MET A 1 -32.93 0.48 -13.62
C MET A 1 -31.46 0.34 -13.94
N PRO A 2 -30.81 1.25 -14.67
CA PRO A 2 -29.38 1.17 -14.84
C PRO A 2 -28.72 1.64 -13.54
N LEU A 3 -27.95 0.75 -12.91
CA LEU A 3 -26.97 1.14 -11.92
C LEU A 3 -25.90 1.94 -12.67
N LEU A 4 -25.57 3.14 -12.22
CA LEU A 4 -24.47 3.90 -12.79
C LEU A 4 -23.19 3.06 -12.64
N ASN A 5 -22.70 2.49 -13.75
CA ASN A 5 -21.44 1.76 -13.78
C ASN A 5 -20.34 2.73 -14.21
N VAL A 6 -19.65 3.34 -13.25
CA VAL A 6 -18.48 4.18 -13.54
C VAL A 6 -17.26 3.24 -13.61
N ASN A 7 -16.64 3.13 -14.78
CA ASN A 7 -15.36 2.45 -14.98
C ASN A 7 -14.28 3.50 -15.30
N PRO A 8 -13.80 4.27 -14.30
CA PRO A 8 -12.84 5.34 -14.54
C PRO A 8 -11.46 4.75 -14.87
N SER A 9 -10.82 5.23 -15.93
CA SER A 9 -9.42 4.92 -16.27
C SER A 9 -8.42 5.94 -15.69
N ALA A 10 -8.91 6.96 -15.00
CA ALA A 10 -8.11 8.01 -14.37
C ALA A 10 -8.86 8.61 -13.17
N PHE A 11 -8.10 9.14 -12.21
CA PHE A 11 -8.65 9.94 -11.11
C PHE A 11 -8.64 11.42 -11.50
N LEU A 12 -9.81 12.07 -11.48
CA LEU A 12 -9.96 13.51 -11.66
C LEU A 12 -10.37 14.17 -10.33
N PHE A 13 -9.54 15.09 -9.83
CA PHE A 13 -9.81 15.82 -8.59
C PHE A 13 -10.38 17.20 -8.93
N ASN A 14 -11.66 17.45 -8.61
CA ASN A 14 -12.34 18.75 -8.77
C ASN A 14 -12.82 19.34 -7.41
N GLN A 15 -12.17 18.97 -6.29
CA GLN A 15 -12.58 19.45 -4.97
C GLN A 15 -11.78 20.69 -4.54
N ILE A 16 -12.51 21.69 -4.04
CA ILE A 16 -12.02 23.02 -3.64
C ILE A 16 -11.34 23.00 -2.25
N ALA A 17 -11.49 21.91 -1.47
CA ALA A 17 -10.85 21.75 -0.16
C ALA A 17 -9.93 20.51 -0.12
N SER A 18 -8.69 20.74 0.32
CA SER A 18 -7.67 19.71 0.54
C SER A 18 -7.97 18.88 1.79
N GLY A 19 -8.36 17.61 1.62
CA GLY A 19 -8.50 16.65 2.72
C GLY A 19 -7.34 15.66 2.79
N ARG A 20 -6.90 15.34 4.01
CA ARG A 20 -6.02 14.20 4.30
C ARG A 20 -6.82 12.91 4.21
N ILE A 21 -6.26 11.89 3.58
CA ILE A 21 -6.72 10.51 3.74
C ILE A 21 -6.06 9.95 4.99
N GLU A 22 -6.87 9.67 6.01
CA GLU A 22 -6.39 9.19 7.29
C GLU A 22 -7.07 7.87 7.66
N ASN A 23 -6.27 6.80 7.79
CA ASN A 23 -6.76 5.51 8.25
C ASN A 23 -6.33 5.26 9.70
N ARG A 24 -7.32 5.16 10.59
CA ARG A 24 -7.18 4.76 12.00
C ARG A 24 -7.91 3.44 12.31
N SER A 25 -8.39 2.73 11.29
CA SER A 25 -9.19 1.52 11.49
C SER A 25 -8.34 0.43 12.13
N ASN A 26 -8.73 -0.01 13.32
CA ASN A 26 -8.06 -1.02 14.11
C ASN A 26 -8.99 -2.18 14.52
N THR A 27 -10.14 -2.32 13.85
CA THR A 27 -11.08 -3.42 14.05
C THR A 27 -10.41 -4.75 13.76
N GLU A 28 -10.56 -5.74 14.63
CA GLU A 28 -9.99 -7.07 14.42
C GLU A 28 -10.69 -7.80 13.28
N ILE A 29 -9.90 -8.27 12.30
CA ILE A 29 -10.39 -8.95 11.10
C ILE A 29 -9.87 -10.41 10.99
N SER A 30 -8.77 -10.73 11.66
CA SER A 30 -8.27 -12.11 11.78
C SER A 30 -7.45 -12.30 13.05
N ARG A 31 -7.46 -13.52 13.61
CA ARG A 31 -6.64 -13.93 14.78
C ARG A 31 -5.59 -15.00 14.46
N ARG A 32 -5.65 -15.61 13.28
CA ARG A 32 -4.76 -16.70 12.86
C ARG A 32 -4.48 -16.62 11.36
N PRO A 33 -3.24 -16.89 10.90
CA PRO A 33 -2.05 -17.20 11.70
C PRO A 33 -1.49 -16.00 12.50
N GLU A 34 -1.83 -14.78 12.11
CA GLU A 34 -1.43 -13.54 12.78
C GLU A 34 -2.65 -12.66 13.09
N ARG A 35 -2.57 -11.82 14.12
CA ARG A 35 -3.64 -10.88 14.45
C ARG A 35 -3.63 -9.71 13.47
N LEU A 36 -4.63 -9.66 12.58
CA LEU A 36 -4.81 -8.57 11.63
C LEU A 36 -5.91 -7.61 12.11
N LEU A 37 -5.64 -6.32 11.96
CA LEU A 37 -6.55 -5.24 12.31
C LEU A 37 -6.79 -4.35 11.08
N GLY A 38 -7.92 -3.66 11.04
CA GLY A 38 -8.18 -2.53 10.15
C GLY A 38 -8.96 -2.85 8.88
N LEU A 39 -8.75 -2.05 7.84
CA LEU A 39 -9.46 -2.19 6.57
C LEU A 39 -8.98 -3.45 5.84
N GLN A 40 -9.91 -4.18 5.25
CA GLN A 40 -9.64 -5.39 4.48
C GLN A 40 -10.43 -5.40 3.18
N VAL A 41 -9.78 -5.83 2.11
CA VAL A 41 -10.45 -6.23 0.86
C VAL A 41 -10.47 -7.76 0.75
N PRO A 42 -11.40 -8.34 -0.04
CA PRO A 42 -11.34 -9.77 -0.35
C PRO A 42 -9.98 -10.20 -0.91
N GLU A 43 -9.63 -11.46 -0.70
CA GLU A 43 -8.37 -12.04 -1.18
C GLU A 43 -8.17 -11.83 -2.69
N GLY A 44 -6.94 -11.53 -3.09
CA GLY A 44 -6.57 -11.29 -4.49
C GLY A 44 -7.07 -9.96 -5.06
N ARG A 45 -7.61 -9.05 -4.24
CA ARG A 45 -8.09 -7.73 -4.67
C ARG A 45 -7.16 -6.61 -4.25
N SER A 46 -7.34 -5.45 -4.89
CA SER A 46 -6.55 -4.25 -4.62
C SER A 46 -7.21 -3.31 -3.63
N LEU A 47 -6.40 -2.65 -2.81
CA LEU A 47 -6.75 -1.47 -2.02
C LEU A 47 -5.83 -0.32 -2.43
N LEU A 48 -6.41 0.80 -2.85
CA LEU A 48 -5.66 1.92 -3.43
C LEU A 48 -6.06 3.22 -2.73
N LEU A 49 -5.08 3.99 -2.26
CA LEU A 49 -5.28 5.34 -1.75
C LEU A 49 -4.46 6.33 -2.58
N LEU A 50 -5.16 7.27 -3.23
CA LEU A 50 -4.55 8.37 -3.99
C LEU A 50 -5.10 9.70 -3.45
N GLY A 51 -4.22 10.56 -2.94
CA GLY A 51 -4.66 11.82 -2.34
C GLY A 51 -3.55 12.86 -2.16
N ARG A 52 -3.91 13.99 -1.52
CA ARG A 52 -2.98 15.11 -1.23
C ARG A 52 -2.19 14.95 0.06
N GLU A 53 -2.62 14.07 0.96
CA GLU A 53 -1.90 13.65 2.15
C GLU A 53 -2.43 12.26 2.53
N ILE A 54 -1.53 11.31 2.87
CA ILE A 54 -1.91 9.96 3.30
C ILE A 54 -1.23 9.68 4.63
N LEU A 55 -2.05 9.39 5.65
CA LEU A 55 -1.61 8.99 6.99
C LEU A 55 -2.30 7.68 7.38
N ILE A 56 -1.50 6.66 7.68
CA ILE A 56 -1.97 5.45 8.38
C ILE A 56 -1.51 5.58 9.82
N ASP A 57 -2.44 5.85 10.74
CA ASP A 57 -2.15 6.17 12.14
C ASP A 57 -2.78 5.10 13.04
N GLY A 58 -1.98 4.12 13.47
CA GLY A 58 -2.40 2.97 14.26
C GLY A 58 -3.44 2.06 13.60
N GLY A 59 -3.83 2.37 12.36
CA GLY A 59 -4.74 1.57 11.57
C GLY A 59 -4.03 0.50 10.75
N GLY A 60 -4.81 -0.47 10.27
CA GLY A 60 -4.34 -1.50 9.35
C GLY A 60 -4.94 -1.38 7.95
N LEU A 61 -4.16 -1.77 6.95
CA LEU A 61 -4.57 -1.97 5.56
C LEU A 61 -4.20 -3.41 5.14
N ASN A 62 -5.18 -4.18 4.67
CA ASN A 62 -5.00 -5.61 4.40
C ASN A 62 -5.56 -6.01 3.03
N ALA A 63 -4.72 -6.65 2.22
CA ALA A 63 -5.09 -7.20 0.92
C ALA A 63 -4.33 -8.51 0.66
N ALA A 64 -4.70 -9.59 1.37
CA ALA A 64 -4.06 -10.90 1.24
C ALA A 64 -4.05 -11.38 -0.22
N ASN A 65 -2.90 -11.85 -0.70
CA ASN A 65 -2.68 -12.24 -2.12
C ASN A 65 -2.98 -11.14 -3.16
N GLY A 66 -3.22 -9.92 -2.69
CA GLY A 66 -3.70 -8.82 -3.49
C GLY A 66 -2.65 -7.73 -3.64
N ARG A 67 -3.11 -6.50 -3.74
CA ARG A 67 -2.25 -5.34 -3.97
C ARG A 67 -2.65 -4.17 -3.08
N ILE A 68 -1.67 -3.49 -2.49
CA ILE A 68 -1.89 -2.19 -1.84
C ILE A 68 -1.05 -1.14 -2.56
N GLU A 69 -1.72 -0.09 -3.07
CA GLU A 69 -1.02 1.05 -3.64
C GLU A 69 -1.35 2.35 -2.91
N LEU A 70 -0.31 3.07 -2.47
CA LEU A 70 -0.44 4.40 -1.88
C LEU A 70 0.33 5.38 -2.75
N ALA A 71 -0.33 6.42 -3.25
CA ALA A 71 0.33 7.47 -3.99
C ALA A 71 -0.13 8.85 -3.56
N ARG A 72 0.82 9.78 -3.40
CA ARG A 72 0.52 11.16 -2.99
C ARG A 72 0.85 12.15 -4.09
N VAL A 73 -0.15 12.91 -4.52
CA VAL A 73 -0.01 14.01 -5.47
C VAL A 73 -0.02 15.35 -4.73
N ALA A 74 1.02 16.16 -4.91
CA ALA A 74 1.23 17.44 -4.23
C ALA A 74 0.63 18.64 -4.96
N GLY A 75 0.27 18.49 -6.23
CA GLY A 75 -0.16 19.56 -7.11
C GLY A 75 -1.21 19.10 -8.11
N GLU A 76 -1.34 19.81 -9.21
CA GLU A 76 -2.17 19.38 -10.33
C GLU A 76 -1.42 18.34 -11.15
N GLY A 77 -2.16 17.40 -11.72
CA GLY A 77 -1.59 16.33 -12.54
C GLY A 77 -2.60 15.23 -12.81
N THR A 78 -2.29 14.42 -13.81
CA THR A 78 -3.06 13.24 -14.16
C THR A 78 -2.31 12.01 -13.69
N VAL A 79 -2.99 11.16 -12.92
CA VAL A 79 -2.49 9.83 -12.53
C VAL A 79 -3.30 8.80 -13.27
N GLY A 80 -2.61 7.96 -14.04
CA GLY A 80 -3.25 6.86 -14.77
C GLY A 80 -3.69 5.76 -13.81
N LEU A 81 -4.87 5.20 -14.04
CA LEU A 81 -5.35 4.00 -13.34
C LEU A 81 -5.50 2.88 -14.36
N THR A 82 -4.73 1.80 -14.18
CA THR A 82 -4.91 0.56 -14.93
C THR A 82 -5.72 -0.42 -14.09
N VAL A 83 -6.76 -0.97 -14.70
CA VAL A 83 -7.61 -2.02 -14.11
C VAL A 83 -7.38 -3.31 -14.89
N ASN A 84 -6.80 -4.32 -14.26
CA ASN A 84 -6.61 -5.65 -14.82
C ASN A 84 -7.24 -6.71 -13.89
N GLY A 85 -8.49 -7.07 -14.19
CA GLY A 85 -9.28 -7.93 -13.30
C GLY A 85 -9.44 -7.30 -11.92
N ASN A 86 -8.95 -7.97 -10.88
CA ASN A 86 -8.99 -7.49 -9.50
C ASN A 86 -7.79 -6.59 -9.12
N ASN A 87 -6.85 -6.39 -10.03
CA ASN A 87 -5.64 -5.59 -9.83
C ASN A 87 -5.83 -4.15 -10.32
N LEU A 88 -5.60 -3.19 -9.42
CA LEU A 88 -5.57 -1.77 -9.68
C LEU A 88 -4.13 -1.29 -9.59
N SER A 89 -3.66 -0.53 -10.58
CA SER A 89 -2.31 0.04 -10.54
C SER A 89 -2.26 1.49 -11.02
N LEU A 90 -1.48 2.30 -10.30
CA LEU A 90 -1.27 3.71 -10.52
C LEU A 90 0.00 3.95 -11.34
N SER A 91 -0.17 4.61 -12.48
CA SER A 91 0.93 5.18 -13.23
C SER A 91 1.04 6.66 -12.91
N MET A 92 2.04 7.02 -12.10
CA MET A 92 2.34 8.41 -11.75
C MET A 92 3.52 8.92 -12.59
N PRO A 93 3.30 9.87 -13.51
CA PRO A 93 4.38 10.49 -14.28
C PRO A 93 5.37 11.21 -13.38
N ASP A 94 6.64 11.28 -13.80
CA ASP A 94 7.68 12.00 -13.04
C ASP A 94 7.47 13.52 -12.98
N SER A 95 6.69 14.07 -13.92
CA SER A 95 6.27 15.47 -13.89
C SER A 95 5.23 15.78 -12.81
N VAL A 96 4.55 14.77 -12.25
CA VAL A 96 3.55 14.96 -11.20
C VAL A 96 4.26 15.11 -9.87
N ALA A 97 4.15 16.31 -9.27
CA ALA A 97 4.74 16.58 -7.97
C ALA A 97 4.19 15.61 -6.92
N ARG A 98 5.09 14.94 -6.21
CA ARG A 98 4.75 13.93 -5.21
C ARG A 98 4.83 14.51 -3.80
N GLY A 99 4.41 13.74 -2.82
CA GLY A 99 4.81 14.01 -1.44
C GLY A 99 4.41 12.98 -0.44
N ASN A 100 3.90 13.40 0.71
CA ASN A 100 4.21 12.65 1.92
C ASN A 100 3.21 11.54 2.21
N ILE A 101 3.76 10.35 2.44
CA ILE A 101 3.07 9.18 2.99
C ILE A 101 3.65 8.91 4.37
N ALA A 102 2.78 8.83 5.37
CA ALA A 102 3.17 8.52 6.74
C ALA A 102 2.45 7.28 7.25
N ILE A 103 3.23 6.35 7.81
CA ILE A 103 2.77 5.15 8.50
C ILE A 103 3.33 5.23 9.91
N ALA A 104 2.45 5.35 10.90
CA ALA A 104 2.82 5.72 12.24
C ALA A 104 1.99 5.01 13.30
N ASN A 105 2.52 4.99 14.53
CA ASN A 105 1.82 4.57 15.75
C ASN A 105 1.29 3.12 15.69
N ASN A 106 2.14 2.13 15.39
CA ASN A 106 1.75 0.71 15.29
C ASN A 106 0.81 0.42 14.11
N ALA A 107 0.93 1.20 13.03
CA ALA A 107 0.18 0.96 11.80
C ALA A 107 0.75 -0.25 11.05
N ARG A 108 -0.13 -1.00 10.36
CA ARG A 108 0.23 -2.19 9.58
C ARG A 108 -0.28 -2.11 8.16
N VAL A 109 0.59 -2.39 7.19
CA VAL A 109 0.20 -2.59 5.79
C VAL A 109 0.62 -3.98 5.37
N ASN A 110 -0.36 -4.84 5.10
CA ASN A 110 -0.14 -6.26 4.94
C ASN A 110 -0.79 -6.81 3.67
N VAL A 111 -0.01 -7.52 2.87
CA VAL A 111 -0.49 -8.27 1.69
C VAL A 111 -0.11 -9.75 1.74
N SER A 112 0.42 -10.22 2.87
CA SER A 112 0.89 -11.59 3.05
C SER A 112 -0.18 -12.62 2.68
N GLY A 113 0.26 -13.71 2.06
CA GLY A 113 -0.61 -14.73 1.45
C GLY A 113 0.21 -15.83 0.78
N LYS A 114 -0.45 -16.72 0.02
CA LYS A 114 0.18 -17.85 -0.69
C LYS A 114 1.38 -17.43 -1.54
N GLY A 115 1.23 -16.41 -2.39
CA GLY A 115 2.31 -15.79 -3.17
C GLY A 115 2.78 -14.45 -2.60
N GLY A 116 2.51 -14.23 -1.32
CA GLY A 116 2.44 -12.88 -0.77
C GLY A 116 1.48 -12.01 -1.60
N GLY A 117 1.71 -10.71 -1.59
CA GLY A 117 1.05 -9.79 -2.50
C GLY A 117 1.98 -8.65 -2.83
N PHE A 118 1.49 -7.65 -3.54
CA PHE A 118 2.32 -6.53 -3.96
C PHE A 118 1.97 -5.23 -3.24
N ILE A 119 2.98 -4.55 -2.72
CA ILE A 119 2.82 -3.20 -2.15
C ILE A 119 3.59 -2.20 -3.01
N GLN A 120 2.95 -1.10 -3.40
CA GLN A 120 3.63 0.01 -4.08
C GLN A 120 3.32 1.35 -3.44
N PHE A 121 4.37 2.03 -2.96
CA PHE A 121 4.26 3.40 -2.46
C PHE A 121 4.97 4.40 -3.35
N GLN A 122 4.30 5.50 -3.68
CA GLN A 122 4.81 6.57 -4.53
C GLN A 122 4.64 7.93 -3.84
N GLY A 123 5.73 8.52 -3.37
CA GLY A 123 5.74 9.77 -2.62
C GLY A 123 6.98 10.62 -2.88
N SER A 124 7.09 11.80 -2.25
CA SER A 124 8.39 12.49 -2.08
C SER A 124 9.05 12.03 -0.80
N ARG A 125 8.27 11.91 0.30
CA ARG A 125 8.72 11.26 1.52
C ARG A 125 7.80 10.10 1.86
N VAL A 126 8.38 8.94 2.12
CA VAL A 126 7.69 7.79 2.73
C VAL A 126 8.31 7.58 4.10
N SER A 127 7.49 7.59 5.15
CA SER A 127 7.97 7.45 6.53
C SER A 127 7.24 6.36 7.28
N LEU A 128 7.99 5.50 7.96
CA LEU A 128 7.53 4.50 8.90
C LEU A 128 8.11 4.82 10.27
N THR A 129 7.24 5.00 11.25
CA THR A 129 7.62 5.39 12.61
C THR A 129 6.82 4.64 13.65
N LYS A 130 7.35 4.60 14.87
CA LYS A 130 6.74 4.02 16.07
C LYS A 130 6.19 2.61 15.83
N THR A 131 7.10 1.66 15.64
CA THR A 131 6.82 0.22 15.48
C THR A 131 5.77 -0.08 14.41
N SER A 132 5.84 0.61 13.27
CA SER A 132 4.93 0.35 12.14
C SER A 132 5.54 -0.68 11.18
N GLU A 133 4.68 -1.46 10.52
CA GLU A 133 5.09 -2.62 9.75
C GLU A 133 4.50 -2.57 8.33
N ILE A 134 5.33 -2.87 7.33
CA ILE A 134 4.91 -3.19 5.97
C ILE A 134 5.36 -4.62 5.68
N THR A 135 4.42 -5.49 5.33
CA THR A 135 4.66 -6.94 5.18
C THR A 135 4.05 -7.51 3.91
N ALA A 136 4.84 -8.30 3.20
CA ALA A 136 4.43 -9.07 2.04
C ALA A 136 5.03 -10.49 2.12
N ASP A 137 4.67 -11.21 3.17
CA ASP A 137 5.19 -12.55 3.43
C ASP A 137 4.55 -13.60 2.51
N THR A 138 5.39 -14.52 2.04
CA THR A 138 4.99 -15.69 1.26
C THR A 138 4.67 -16.84 2.23
N LEU A 139 3.43 -17.30 2.18
CA LEU A 139 2.86 -18.27 3.12
C LEU A 139 2.50 -19.61 2.45
N GLY A 140 2.78 -19.77 1.16
CA GLY A 140 2.39 -20.94 0.38
C GLY A 140 3.30 -21.22 -0.81
N GLU A 141 2.72 -21.78 -1.86
CA GLU A 141 3.44 -22.43 -2.96
C GLU A 141 3.68 -21.52 -4.17
N GLU A 142 3.45 -20.22 -4.02
CA GLU A 142 3.61 -19.24 -5.10
C GLU A 142 4.80 -18.32 -4.80
N ASP A 143 5.50 -17.85 -5.83
CA ASP A 143 6.57 -16.87 -5.66
C ASP A 143 6.03 -15.56 -5.05
N GLY A 144 6.79 -15.01 -4.11
CA GLY A 144 6.49 -13.72 -3.48
C GLY A 144 6.52 -12.55 -4.47
N GLN A 145 5.48 -11.73 -4.50
CA GLN A 145 5.42 -10.57 -5.41
C GLN A 145 6.29 -9.38 -4.96
N GLY A 146 6.32 -9.08 -3.65
CA GLY A 146 7.27 -8.12 -3.06
C GLY A 146 6.73 -6.70 -2.79
N ILE A 147 7.65 -5.76 -2.55
CA ILE A 147 7.37 -4.39 -2.12
C ILE A 147 8.18 -3.42 -2.98
N SER A 148 7.55 -2.37 -3.49
CA SER A 148 8.20 -1.28 -4.22
C SER A 148 7.94 0.06 -3.55
N ILE A 149 9.01 0.78 -3.22
CA ILE A 149 8.94 2.15 -2.69
C ILE A 149 9.68 3.06 -3.64
N ARG A 150 8.95 4.03 -4.21
CA ARG A 150 9.51 5.11 -5.02
C ARG A 150 9.30 6.44 -4.32
N ALA A 151 10.36 6.99 -3.75
CA ALA A 151 10.33 8.22 -2.97
C ALA A 151 11.57 9.08 -3.25
N SER A 152 11.58 10.36 -2.90
CA SER A 152 12.84 11.11 -2.79
C SER A 152 13.56 10.77 -1.48
N GLN A 153 12.78 10.53 -0.41
CA GLN A 153 13.27 10.17 0.91
C GLN A 153 12.46 9.03 1.51
N LEU A 154 13.13 7.96 1.92
CA LEU A 154 12.57 6.92 2.78
C LEU A 154 13.07 7.13 4.21
N ILE A 155 12.20 6.98 5.20
CA ILE A 155 12.57 7.02 6.62
C ILE A 155 11.94 5.81 7.30
N VAL A 156 12.77 4.95 7.90
CA VAL A 156 12.31 3.81 8.71
C VAL A 156 13.01 3.87 10.06
N ARG A 157 12.25 4.13 11.13
CA ARG A 157 12.81 4.33 12.48
C ARG A 157 11.87 3.90 13.60
N ASP A 158 12.34 4.03 14.83
CA ASP A 158 11.58 3.72 16.06
C ASP A 158 11.05 2.27 16.08
N GLY A 159 11.89 1.32 15.65
CA GLY A 159 11.54 -0.11 15.57
C GLY A 159 10.56 -0.48 14.45
N SER A 160 10.34 0.39 13.47
CA SER A 160 9.53 0.08 12.29
C SER A 160 10.28 -0.81 11.30
N GLN A 161 9.55 -1.57 10.49
CA GLN A 161 10.13 -2.55 9.57
C GLN A 161 9.38 -2.65 8.24
N ILE A 162 10.12 -3.06 7.21
CA ILE A 162 9.63 -3.43 5.89
C ILE A 162 10.17 -4.82 5.61
N SER A 163 9.31 -5.80 5.37
CA SER A 163 9.75 -7.18 5.21
C SER A 163 8.99 -7.94 4.13
N THR A 164 9.74 -8.81 3.45
CA THR A 164 9.23 -9.93 2.68
C THR A 164 9.90 -11.17 3.28
N THR A 165 9.12 -12.15 3.70
CA THR A 165 9.66 -13.39 4.27
C THR A 165 8.93 -14.59 3.71
N ALA A 166 9.69 -15.58 3.26
CA ALA A 166 9.22 -16.92 2.97
C ALA A 166 9.09 -17.66 4.31
N ARG A 167 7.86 -17.90 4.78
CA ARG A 167 7.59 -18.54 6.07
C ARG A 167 7.74 -20.06 5.96
N GLU A 168 7.73 -20.77 7.08
CA GLU A 168 8.02 -22.22 7.18
C GLU A 168 7.23 -23.12 6.20
N ASN A 169 6.05 -22.70 5.75
CA ASN A 169 5.22 -23.43 4.78
C ASN A 169 5.38 -22.97 3.32
N SER A 170 6.25 -22.00 3.04
CA SER A 170 6.47 -21.56 1.67
C SER A 170 7.33 -22.57 0.92
N GLN A 171 6.87 -22.99 -0.26
CA GLN A 171 7.63 -23.88 -1.13
C GLN A 171 8.48 -23.10 -2.15
N GLU A 172 8.29 -21.78 -2.22
CA GLU A 172 8.90 -20.87 -3.19
C GLU A 172 9.55 -19.65 -2.51
N ASN A 173 10.09 -18.72 -3.31
CA ASN A 173 10.89 -17.60 -2.82
C ASN A 173 10.05 -16.49 -2.18
N SER A 174 10.65 -15.75 -1.24
CA SER A 174 10.10 -14.48 -0.78
C SER A 174 10.16 -13.42 -1.88
N GLY A 175 9.27 -12.44 -1.82
CA GLY A 175 9.33 -11.31 -2.75
C GLY A 175 10.54 -10.40 -2.53
N VAL A 176 10.83 -9.55 -3.51
CA VAL A 176 11.92 -8.57 -3.43
C VAL A 176 11.39 -7.23 -2.88
N ILE A 177 12.18 -6.58 -2.02
CA ILE A 177 11.97 -5.19 -1.63
C ILE A 177 12.81 -4.30 -2.54
N THR A 178 12.16 -3.53 -3.40
CA THR A 178 12.80 -2.55 -4.29
C THR A 178 12.62 -1.14 -3.74
N ILE A 179 13.73 -0.48 -3.39
CA ILE A 179 13.72 0.92 -2.92
C ILE A 179 14.40 1.77 -3.99
N ASN A 180 13.63 2.68 -4.59
CA ASN A 180 14.12 3.76 -5.43
C ASN A 180 13.94 5.06 -4.65
N ALA A 181 15.01 5.49 -3.99
CA ALA A 181 15.04 6.75 -3.25
C ALA A 181 16.40 7.44 -3.31
N ASP A 182 16.36 8.78 -3.31
CA ASP A 182 17.56 9.62 -3.29
C ASP A 182 18.25 9.58 -1.91
N LEU A 183 17.45 9.39 -0.85
CA LEU A 183 17.89 9.29 0.54
C LEU A 183 17.13 8.19 1.29
N VAL A 184 17.88 7.39 2.07
CA VAL A 184 17.37 6.35 2.98
C VAL A 184 17.96 6.57 4.37
#